data_AF-A0A6G2IMQ5-F1
#
_entry.id   AF-A0A6G2IMQ5-F1
#
_cell.length_a   1.000
_cell.length_b   1.000
_cell.length_c   1.000
_cell.angle_alpha   90.00
_cell.angle_beta   90.00
_cell.angle_gamma   90.00
#
_symmetry.space_group_name_H-M   'P 1'
#
loop_
_entity.id
_entity.type
_entity.pdbx_description
1 polymer ?
#
loop_
_entity_poly.entity_id
_entity_poly.type
_entity_poly.pdbx_seq_one_letter_code
_entity_poly.pdbx_strand_id
1 'polypeptide(L)' 'MAEGERPGDPIRVFLLDDHEVVRRGVHDLLDDEPDITVVGEAGTVEQAL' A
#
# COMPACT_ATOMS: atom_id res chain seq x y z
N MET A 1 19.10 2.18 -6.55
CA MET A 1 19.15 3.51 -5.92
C MET A 1 17.77 3.77 -5.37
N ALA A 2 17.45 3.25 -4.18
CA ALA A 2 16.27 3.73 -3.46
C ALA A 2 16.70 5.08 -2.91
N GLU A 3 16.25 6.16 -3.55
CA GLU A 3 16.34 7.50 -2.98
C GLU A 3 15.69 7.41 -1.59
N GLY A 4 16.48 7.57 -0.54
CA GLY A 4 16.01 7.45 0.84
C GLY A 4 14.93 8.50 1.11
N GLU A 5 13.89 8.07 1.82
CA GLU A 5 12.75 8.87 2.25
C GLU A 5 13.18 10.29 2.67
N ARG A 6 12.74 11.31 1.93
CA ARG A 6 12.96 12.69 2.37
C ARG A 6 11.89 13.00 3.43
N PRO A 7 12.21 13.73 4.50
CA PRO A 7 11.21 14.14 5.48
C PRO A 7 10.07 14.91 4.79
N GLY A 8 8.88 14.32 4.77
CA GLY A 8 7.67 14.88 4.13
C GLY A 8 7.20 14.18 2.86
N ASP A 9 7.93 13.19 2.32
CA ASP A 9 7.41 12.34 1.25
C ASP A 9 6.40 11.31 1.83
N PRO A 10 5.24 11.08 1.19
CA PRO A 10 4.27 10.09 1.67
C PRO A 10 4.84 8.67 1.67
N ILE A 11 4.55 7.90 2.72
CA ILE A 11 4.88 6.49 2.84
C ILE A 11 4.07 5.72 1.80
N ARG A 12 4.78 5.08 0.87
CA ARG A 12 4.15 4.30 -0.22
C ARG A 12 3.99 2.85 0.19
N VAL A 13 2.75 2.36 0.17
CA VAL A 13 2.38 1.02 0.63
C VAL A 13 1.80 0.21 -0.53
N PHE A 14 2.19 -1.06 -0.63
CA PHE A 14 1.57 -2.03 -1.54
C PHE A 14 0.90 -3.12 -0.71
N LEU A 15 -0.37 -3.42 -0.99
CA LEU A 15 -1.14 -4.42 -0.25
C LEU A 15 -1.08 -5.78 -0.95
N LEU A 16 -0.64 -6.80 -0.23
CA LEU A 16 -0.64 -8.19 -0.69
C LEU A 16 -1.38 -9.06 0.33
N ASP A 17 -2.57 -9.51 -0.05
CA ASP A 17 -3.40 -10.41 0.76
C ASP A 17 -4.34 -11.13 -0.19
N ASP A 18 -4.60 -12.42 0.00
CA ASP A 18 -5.43 -13.25 -0.87
C ASP A 18 -6.94 -13.01 -0.70
N HIS A 19 -7.35 -12.22 0.29
CA HIS A 19 -8.74 -11.94 0.63
C HIS A 19 -9.15 -10.50 0.31
N GLU A 20 -10.09 -10.34 -0.61
CA GLU A 20 -10.60 -9.03 -1.04
C GLU A 20 -11.18 -8.18 0.10
N VAL A 21 -11.91 -8.80 1.03
CA VAL A 21 -12.51 -8.12 2.18
C VAL A 21 -11.45 -7.50 3.08
N VAL A 22 -10.32 -8.20 3.28
CA VAL A 22 -9.22 -7.73 4.12
C VAL A 22 -8.49 -6.59 3.43
N ARG A 23 -8.11 -6.75 2.15
CA ARG A 23 -7.44 -5.69 1.38
C ARG A 23 -8.23 -4.40 1.36
N ARG A 24 -9.54 -4.48 1.10
CA ARG A 24 -10.39 -3.30 1.03
C ARG A 24 -10.52 -2.62 2.39
N GLY A 25 -10.70 -3.39 3.46
CA GLY A 25 -10.71 -2.83 4.81
C GLY A 25 -9.40 -2.16 5.20
N VAL A 26 -8.26 -2.75 4.83
CA VAL A 26 -6.93 -2.15 5.08
C VAL A 26 -6.71 -0.91 4.22
N HIS A 27 -7.09 -0.93 2.95
CA HIS A 27 -7.01 0.25 2.08
C HIS A 27 -7.81 1.41 2.68
N ASP A 28 -9.07 1.18 3.05
CA ASP A 28 -9.93 2.22 3.64
C ASP A 28 -9.31 2.81 4.92
N LEU A 29 -8.71 1.98 5.78
CA LEU A 29 -8.02 2.43 6.99
C LEU A 29 -6.75 3.24 6.70
N LEU A 30 -6.01 2.92 5.63
CA LEU A 30 -4.79 3.63 5.26
C LEU A 30 -5.08 4.93 4.49
N ASP A 31 -6.21 5.01 3.78
CA ASP A 31 -6.63 6.21 3.05
C ASP A 31 -7.00 7.37 4.00
N ASP A 32 -7.36 7.06 5.25
CA ASP A 32 -7.59 8.04 6.31
C ASP A 32 -6.28 8.70 6.82
N GLU A 33 -5.11 8.12 6.54
CA GLU A 33 -3.81 8.61 7.00
C GLU A 33 -3.14 9.52 5.96
N PRO A 34 -2.94 10.83 6.25
CA PRO A 34 -2.53 11.82 5.24
C PRO A 34 -1.08 11.70 4.77
N ASP A 35 -0.27 10.91 5.47
CA ASP A 35 1.13 10.64 5.15
C ASP A 35 1.32 9.27 4.49
N ILE A 36 0.24 8.53 4.20
CA ILE A 36 0.29 7.22 3.56
C ILE A 36 -0.36 7.28 2.18
N THR A 37 0.17 6.49 1.25
CA THR A 37 -0.44 6.31 -0.07
C THR A 37 -0.33 4.85 -0.49
N VAL A 38 -1.48 4.23 -0.73
CA VAL A 38 -1.52 2.89 -1.33
C VAL A 38 -1.23 3.01 -2.82
N VAL A 39 -0.11 2.45 -3.26
CA VAL A 39 0.36 2.53 -4.66
C VAL A 39 -0.05 1.32 -5.50
N GLY A 40 -0.67 0.31 -4.88
CA GLY A 40 -1.19 -0.87 -5.57
C GLY A 40 -1.61 -1.97 -4.61
N GLU A 41 -2.34 -2.94 -5.16
CA GLU A 41 -2.85 -4.10 -4.44
C GLU A 41 -2.77 -5.36 -5.31
N ALA A 42 -2.55 -6.51 -4.68
CA ALA A 42 -2.60 -7.81 -5.35
C ALA A 42 -3.15 -8.91 -4.43
N GLY A 43 -3.81 -9.91 -5.03
CA GLY A 43 -4.29 -11.11 -4.35
C GLY A 43 -3.26 -12.23 -4.25
N THR A 44 -2.22 -12.17 -5.08
CA THR A 44 -1.20 -13.21 -5.21
C THR A 44 0.14 -12.57 -5.53
N VAL A 45 1.23 -13.27 -5.23
CA VAL A 45 2.59 -12.79 -5.52
C VAL A 45 2.77 -12.61 -7.03
N GLU A 46 2.20 -13.50 -7.84
CA GLU A 46 2.27 -13.45 -9.30
C GLU A 46 1.61 -12.19 -9.88
N GLN A 47 0.57 -11.67 -9.23
CA GLN A 47 -0.06 -10.40 -9.61
C GLN A 47 0.72 -9.16 -9.15
N ALA A 48 1.65 -9.32 -8.22
CA ALA A 48 2.40 -8.23 -7.58
C ALA A 48 3.79 -7.96 -8.21
N LEU A 49 4.27 -8.84 -9.10
CA LEU A 49 5.57 -8.76 -9.79
C LEU A 49 5.49 -8.01 -11.12
#